data_AF-A0A0K8RN94-F1
#
_entry.id   AF-A0A0K8RN94-F1
#
_cell.length_a   1.000
_cell.length_b   1.000
_cell.length_c   1.000
_cell.angle_alpha   90.00
_cell.angle_beta   90.00
_cell.angle_gamma   90.00
#
_symmetry.space_group_name_H-M   'P 1'
#
loop_
_entity.id
_entity.type
_entity.pdbx_description
1 polymer ?
#
loop_
_entity_poly.entity_id
_entity_poly.type
_entity_poly.pdbx_seq_one_letter_code
_entity_poly.pdbx_strand_id
1 'polypeptide(L)'
;MLLVLFAVMLISQTIEKGVSSTVFDGRVCLYFIREGGHIMCSFAKVGTSGNFNAGLCTIGCTKDNRFVRLPEGVCGAAGTLSCKPEVLEKLVKWKLDLEEMVKLKK
;
A
#
# COMPACT_ATOMS: atom_id res chain seq x y z
N MET A 1 30.91 -10.11 -39.96
CA MET A 1 30.16 -10.57 -38.76
C MET A 1 29.54 -9.36 -38.05
N LEU A 2 28.52 -8.73 -38.64
CA LEU A 2 27.83 -7.55 -38.10
C LEU A 2 26.31 -7.75 -37.91
N LEU A 3 25.76 -8.83 -38.49
CA LEU A 3 24.32 -9.11 -38.47
C LEU A 3 23.80 -9.63 -37.12
N VAL A 4 24.67 -10.20 -36.29
CA VAL A 4 24.27 -10.80 -35.00
C VAL A 4 24.05 -9.75 -33.91
N LEU A 5 24.72 -8.60 -33.99
CA LEU A 5 24.64 -7.55 -32.97
C LEU A 5 23.33 -6.76 -33.04
N PHE A 6 22.71 -6.65 -34.22
CA PHE A 6 21.42 -5.96 -34.37
C PHE A 6 20.22 -6.76 -33.86
N ALA A 7 20.33 -8.09 -33.79
CA ALA A 7 19.24 -8.95 -33.34
C ALA A 7 18.98 -8.89 -31.83
N VAL A 8 19.99 -8.55 -31.02
CA VAL A 8 19.87 -8.52 -29.56
C VAL A 8 19.20 -7.24 -29.05
N MET A 9 19.36 -6.11 -29.77
CA MET A 9 18.74 -4.83 -29.40
C MET A 9 17.23 -4.77 -29.66
N LEU A 10 16.70 -5.63 -30.54
CA LEU A 10 15.29 -5.60 -30.94
C LEU A 10 14.36 -6.35 -29.99
N ILE A 11 14.89 -7.19 -29.08
CA ILE A 11 14.05 -8.03 -28.20
C ILE A 11 13.77 -7.34 -26.84
N SER A 12 14.48 -6.25 -26.51
CA SER A 12 14.28 -5.54 -25.24
C SER A 12 13.12 -4.54 -25.22
N GLN A 13 12.40 -4.34 -26.34
CA GLN A 13 11.39 -3.28 -26.45
C GLN A 13 9.95 -3.70 -26.10
N THR A 14 9.71 -4.91 -25.61
CA THR A 14 8.32 -5.39 -25.43
C THR A 14 8.00 -5.81 -24.00
N ILE A 15 8.14 -4.87 -23.05
CA ILE A 15 7.25 -4.85 -21.89
C ILE A 15 6.74 -3.42 -21.71
N GLU A 16 5.98 -2.95 -22.69
CA GLU A 16 4.98 -1.92 -22.40
C GLU A 16 3.96 -2.58 -21.48
N LYS A 17 4.15 -2.42 -20.16
CA LYS A 17 3.09 -2.67 -19.19
C LYS A 17 1.96 -1.72 -19.55
N GLY A 18 0.99 -2.21 -20.31
CA GLY A 18 -0.31 -1.56 -20.44
C GLY A 18 -0.90 -1.45 -19.05
N VAL A 19 -0.70 -0.30 -18.40
CA VAL A 19 -1.33 0.02 -17.12
C VAL A 19 -2.81 0.20 -17.44
N SER A 20 -3.56 -0.88 -17.30
CA SER A 20 -5.01 -0.78 -17.21
C SER A 20 -5.33 0.14 -16.04
N SER A 21 -5.95 1.28 -16.31
CA SER A 21 -6.35 2.28 -15.31
C SER A 21 -7.57 1.81 -14.51
N THR A 22 -7.56 0.55 -14.09
CA THR A 22 -8.64 -0.01 -13.29
C THR A 22 -8.63 0.72 -11.94
N VAL A 23 -9.77 1.27 -11.55
CA VAL A 23 -9.95 1.85 -10.22
C VAL A 23 -10.95 0.95 -9.50
N PHE A 24 -10.55 0.40 -8.37
CA PHE A 24 -11.41 -0.43 -7.52
C PHE A 24 -12.34 0.45 -6.67
N ASP A 25 -13.40 -0.17 -6.11
CA ASP A 25 -14.19 0.46 -5.05
C ASP A 25 -13.24 0.88 -3.91
N GLY A 26 -13.28 2.17 -3.54
CA GLY A 26 -12.46 2.73 -2.46
C GLY A 26 -12.62 2.00 -1.13
N ARG A 27 -13.74 1.28 -0.91
CA ARG A 27 -13.96 0.42 0.26
C ARG A 27 -12.93 -0.71 0.38
N VAL A 28 -12.41 -1.22 -0.73
CA VAL A 28 -11.40 -2.30 -0.71
C VAL A 28 -10.10 -1.79 -0.10
N CYS A 29 -9.57 -0.67 -0.56
CA CYS A 29 -8.38 -0.08 0.04
C CYS A 29 -8.62 0.36 1.48
N LEU A 30 -9.80 0.92 1.78
CA LEU A 30 -10.15 1.32 3.14
C LEU A 30 -10.17 0.13 4.12
N TYR A 31 -10.60 -1.05 3.66
CA TYR A 31 -10.52 -2.29 4.44
C TYR A 31 -9.07 -2.59 4.84
N PHE A 32 -8.13 -2.66 3.88
CA PHE A 32 -6.73 -2.97 4.18
C PHE A 32 -6.05 -1.88 5.03
N ILE A 33 -6.40 -0.61 4.82
CA ILE A 33 -5.97 0.51 5.67
C ILE A 33 -6.39 0.28 7.14
N ARG A 34 -7.66 -0.09 7.36
CA ARG A 34 -8.19 -0.38 8.70
C ARG A 34 -7.53 -1.59 9.33
N GLU A 35 -7.38 -2.67 8.58
CA GLU A 35 -6.77 -3.92 9.07
C GLU A 35 -5.31 -3.73 9.47
N GLY A 36 -4.49 -3.12 8.60
CA GLY A 36 -3.09 -2.82 8.95
C GLY A 36 -2.98 -1.83 10.10
N GLY A 37 -3.86 -0.81 10.14
CA GLY A 37 -3.98 0.10 11.27
C GLY A 37 -4.31 -0.62 12.58
N HIS A 38 -5.24 -1.58 12.55
CA HIS A 38 -5.64 -2.37 13.71
C HIS A 38 -4.47 -3.18 14.26
N ILE A 39 -3.70 -3.84 13.39
CA ILE A 39 -2.51 -4.60 13.77
C ILE A 39 -1.49 -3.67 14.45
N MET A 40 -1.16 -2.54 13.82
CA MET A 40 -0.18 -1.59 14.33
C MET A 40 -0.60 -0.98 15.69
N CYS A 41 -1.83 -0.48 15.80
CA CYS A 41 -2.33 0.11 17.04
C CYS A 41 -2.36 -0.93 18.17
N SER A 42 -2.78 -2.17 17.88
CA SER A 42 -2.86 -3.24 18.88
C SER A 42 -1.47 -3.69 19.31
N PHE A 43 -0.54 -3.84 18.36
CA PHE A 43 0.85 -4.19 18.65
C PHE A 43 1.54 -3.13 19.54
N ALA A 44 1.28 -1.85 19.26
CA ALA A 44 1.77 -0.73 20.07
C ALA A 44 1.00 -0.52 21.38
N LYS A 45 -0.04 -1.33 21.67
CA LYS A 45 -0.90 -1.25 22.87
C LYS A 45 -1.65 0.08 23.04
N VAL A 46 -1.91 0.78 21.94
CA VAL A 46 -2.62 2.08 21.90
C VAL A 46 -4.04 1.95 21.34
N GLY A 47 -4.66 0.79 21.56
CA GLY A 47 -6.04 0.49 21.12
C GLY A 47 -6.10 -0.14 19.74
N THR A 48 -7.20 0.12 19.03
CA THR A 48 -7.51 -0.42 17.71
C THR A 48 -7.51 0.69 16.65
N SER A 49 -7.67 0.35 15.37
CA SER A 49 -7.82 1.33 14.30
C SER A 49 -9.06 2.22 14.52
N GLY A 50 -8.87 3.52 14.40
CA GLY A 50 -9.92 4.54 14.36
C GLY A 50 -10.14 5.11 12.97
N ASN A 51 -10.27 6.44 12.89
CA ASN A 51 -10.57 7.13 11.64
C ASN A 51 -9.34 7.25 10.73
N PHE A 52 -9.55 7.00 9.44
CA PHE A 52 -8.58 7.30 8.40
C PHE A 52 -8.67 8.78 8.01
N ASN A 53 -7.52 9.45 7.90
CA ASN A 53 -7.38 10.82 7.41
C ASN A 53 -6.55 10.78 6.11
N ALA A 54 -7.23 11.02 4.98
CA ALA A 54 -6.59 11.02 3.67
C ALA A 54 -5.61 12.20 3.49
N GLY A 55 -5.97 13.38 4.02
CA GLY A 55 -5.14 14.59 4.00
C GLY A 55 -3.76 14.39 4.63
N LEU A 56 -3.69 13.65 5.74
CA LEU A 56 -2.44 13.34 6.43
C LEU A 56 -1.83 12.00 6.03
N CYS A 57 -2.56 11.17 5.27
CA CYS A 57 -2.23 9.79 4.97
C CYS A 57 -1.95 8.95 6.22
N THR A 58 -2.84 9.06 7.21
CA THR A 58 -2.71 8.39 8.51
C THR A 58 -4.00 7.71 8.90
N ILE A 59 -3.91 6.63 9.67
CA ILE A 59 -5.04 6.08 10.42
C ILE A 59 -4.82 6.30 11.91
N GLY A 60 -5.82 6.84 12.60
CA GLY A 60 -5.78 7.04 14.04
C GLY A 60 -5.87 5.72 14.80
N CYS A 61 -5.38 5.72 16.03
CA CYS A 61 -5.65 4.69 17.02
C CYS A 61 -6.70 5.18 18.03
N THR A 62 -7.46 4.27 18.62
CA THR A 62 -8.56 4.64 19.54
C THR A 62 -8.09 5.15 20.91
N LYS A 63 -6.80 5.04 21.24
CA LYS A 63 -6.23 5.57 22.48
C LYS A 63 -5.05 6.52 22.21
N ASP A 64 -4.79 7.36 23.22
CA ASP A 64 -3.58 8.18 23.36
C ASP A 64 -3.29 9.16 22.22
N ASN A 65 -4.31 9.50 21.41
CA ASN A 65 -4.19 10.39 20.25
C ASN A 65 -3.02 9.98 19.32
N ARG A 66 -2.82 8.68 19.13
CA ARG A 66 -1.76 8.11 18.30
C ARG A 66 -2.26 7.89 16.87
N PHE A 67 -1.33 7.97 15.92
CA PHE A 67 -1.59 7.80 14.50
C PHE A 67 -0.54 6.92 13.86
N VAL A 68 -0.97 6.08 12.92
CA VAL A 68 -0.11 5.25 12.10
C VAL A 68 -0.07 5.86 10.70
N ARG A 69 1.13 6.17 10.22
CA ARG A 69 1.32 6.65 8.85
C ARG A 69 1.22 5.48 7.88
N LEU A 70 0.47 5.66 6.80
CA LEU A 70 0.35 4.65 5.75
C LEU A 70 1.63 4.60 4.89
N PRO A 71 1.86 3.47 4.19
CA PRO A 71 2.99 3.33 3.27
C PRO A 71 3.01 4.41 2.19
N GLU A 72 4.23 4.73 1.74
CA GLU A 72 4.42 5.70 0.66
C GLU A 72 3.75 5.25 -0.64
N GLY A 73 3.09 6.19 -1.31
CA GLY A 73 2.34 5.97 -2.55
C GLY A 73 0.92 5.42 -2.34
N VAL A 74 0.45 5.26 -1.11
CA VAL A 74 -0.97 4.92 -0.84
C VAL A 74 -1.88 6.13 -1.03
N CYS A 75 -1.48 7.29 -0.51
CA CYS A 75 -2.21 8.55 -0.72
C CYS A 75 -1.50 9.40 -1.76
N GLY A 76 -2.29 10.09 -2.59
CA GLY A 76 -1.77 11.08 -3.55
C GLY A 76 -1.25 12.34 -2.86
N ALA A 77 -0.51 13.17 -3.61
CA ALA A 77 0.11 14.40 -3.10
C ALA A 77 -0.89 15.39 -2.47
N ALA A 78 -2.13 15.41 -2.95
CA ALA A 78 -3.21 16.24 -2.39
C ALA A 78 -3.97 15.57 -1.23
N GLY A 79 -3.48 14.46 -0.69
CA GLY A 79 -4.16 13.71 0.37
C GLY A 79 -5.44 13.02 -0.09
N THR A 80 -5.47 12.57 -1.35
CA THR A 80 -6.57 11.77 -1.90
C THR A 80 -6.24 10.29 -1.88
N LEU A 81 -7.25 9.43 -1.67
CA LEU A 81 -7.12 7.99 -1.81
C LEU A 81 -7.78 7.56 -3.13
N SER A 82 -6.99 7.10 -4.08
CA SER A 82 -7.47 6.45 -5.31
C SER A 82 -7.08 4.99 -5.25
N CYS A 83 -8.07 4.09 -5.15
CA CYS A 83 -7.82 2.67 -4.99
C CYS A 83 -7.48 2.02 -6.33
N LYS A 84 -6.25 2.23 -6.80
CA LYS A 84 -5.70 1.59 -8.00
C LYS A 84 -5.03 0.25 -7.64
N PRO A 85 -4.82 -0.66 -8.60
CA PRO A 85 -4.08 -1.91 -8.38
C PRO A 85 -2.77 -1.74 -7.62
N GLU A 86 -1.97 -0.72 -7.96
CA GLU A 86 -0.68 -0.53 -7.30
C GLU A 86 -0.83 -0.11 -5.83
N VAL A 87 -1.87 0.67 -5.52
CA VAL A 87 -2.19 1.09 -4.15
C VAL A 87 -2.71 -0.10 -3.34
N LEU A 88 -3.57 -0.92 -3.93
CA LEU A 88 -4.10 -2.11 -3.29
C LEU A 88 -2.99 -3.12 -2.99
N GLU A 89 -2.10 -3.39 -3.94
CA GLU A 89 -0.95 -4.29 -3.76
C GLU A 89 -0.06 -3.82 -2.61
N LYS A 90 0.26 -2.52 -2.55
CA LYS A 90 1.01 -1.91 -1.43
C LYS A 90 0.33 -2.13 -0.09
N LEU A 91 -0.99 -1.95 -0.01
CA LEU A 91 -1.75 -2.12 1.21
C LEU A 91 -1.85 -3.59 1.67
N VAL A 92 -2.03 -4.51 0.73
CA VAL A 92 -2.01 -5.96 1.01
C VAL A 92 -0.65 -6.37 1.53
N LYS A 93 0.43 -5.97 0.84
CA LYS A 93 1.80 -6.25 1.27
C LYS A 93 2.08 -5.69 2.66
N TRP A 94 1.71 -4.42 2.89
CA TRP A 94 1.88 -3.79 4.19
C TRP A 94 1.19 -4.57 5.32
N LYS A 95 -0.06 -5.02 5.12
CA LYS A 95 -0.75 -5.87 6.11
C LYS A 95 0.02 -7.17 6.38
N LEU A 96 0.46 -7.87 5.33
CA LEU A 96 1.20 -9.14 5.48
C LEU A 96 2.53 -8.96 6.23
N ASP A 97 3.30 -7.93 5.87
CA ASP A 97 4.57 -7.61 6.52
C ASP A 97 4.33 -7.29 8.04
N LEU A 98 3.24 -6.61 8.38
CA LEU A 98 2.83 -6.36 9.77
C LEU A 98 2.47 -7.65 10.52
N GLU A 99 1.69 -8.55 9.90
CA GLU A 99 1.32 -9.83 10.51
C GLU A 99 2.55 -10.70 10.79
N GLU A 100 3.52 -10.71 9.88
CA GLU A 100 4.79 -11.41 10.06
C GLU A 100 5.58 -10.80 11.23
N MET A 101 5.71 -9.48 11.30
CA MET A 101 6.39 -8.80 12.42
C MET A 101 5.76 -9.15 13.77
N VAL A 102 4.43 -9.22 13.86
CA VAL A 102 3.75 -9.61 15.10
C VAL A 102 4.05 -11.06 15.48
N LYS A 103 4.10 -11.98 14.50
CA LYS A 103 4.43 -13.39 14.76
C LYS A 103 5.85 -13.56 15.28
N LEU A 104 6.82 -12.82 14.73
CA LEU A 104 8.23 -12.89 15.14
C LEU A 104 8.52 -12.29 16.53
N LYS A 105 7.58 -11.52 17.09
CA LYS A 105 7.72 -10.84 18.40
C LYS A 105 6.94 -11.53 19.52
N LYS A 106 6.20 -12.59 19.22
CA LYS A 106 5.56 -13.48 20.20
C LYS A 106 6.49 -14.60 20.58
#